data_AF-A0A914SZQ8-F1
#
_entry.id   AF-A0A914SZQ8-F1
#
_cell.length_a   1.000
_cell.length_b   1.000
_cell.length_c   1.000
_cell.angle_alpha   90.00
_cell.angle_beta   90.00
_cell.angle_gamma   90.00
#
_symmetry.space_group_name_H-M   'P 1'
#
loop_
_entity.id
_entity.type
_entity.pdbx_description
1 polymer ?
#
loop_
_entity_poly.entity_id
_entity_poly.type
_entity_poly.pdbx_seq_one_letter_code
_entity_poly.pdbx_strand_id
1 'polypeptide(L)'
;MSKALLNMPNMLQKRIIGTTINYILYEEKIGVGFITQEVIEELFKKFTGVSLNDACEKIDTTFKDFVDLHFSAAFKNCHPHGLARNEVVNKSIPAFDGFGAATSPLKLEPTKLFWSKPDGHQNISLLNQTTERQAIKVKCSGNVVYRVSPVRAIIEPGKDLNIEIQRQNGSKKVDKIYIVYSPAGNEKNPKNVFKSDIKYPMITLPLLFSTMQTAE
;
A
#
# COMPACT_ATOMS: atom_id res chain seq x y z
N MET A 1 22.76 3.98 16.99
CA MET A 1 22.27 3.47 18.30
C MET A 1 23.02 4.16 19.44
N SER A 2 22.30 4.68 20.44
CA SER A 2 22.90 5.31 21.62
C SER A 2 23.75 4.29 22.42
N LYS A 3 24.89 4.72 23.00
CA LYS A 3 25.71 3.90 23.92
C LYS A 3 24.89 3.32 25.10
N ALA A 4 23.79 3.98 25.47
CA ALA A 4 22.88 3.49 26.51
C ALA A 4 22.13 2.21 26.10
N LEU A 5 21.87 2.00 24.81
CA LEU A 5 21.13 0.84 24.31
C LEU A 5 21.99 -0.43 24.33
N LEU A 6 23.30 -0.29 24.11
CA LEU A 6 24.27 -1.39 24.13
C LEU A 6 24.54 -1.94 25.54
N ASN A 7 24.27 -1.14 26.58
CA ASN A 7 24.47 -1.53 27.99
C ASN A 7 23.21 -2.12 28.63
N MET A 8 22.12 -2.31 27.88
CA MET A 8 20.88 -2.88 28.39
C MET A 8 20.90 -4.41 28.35
N PRO A 9 20.11 -5.11 29.19
CA PRO A 9 19.92 -6.56 29.06
C PRO A 9 19.37 -6.93 27.68
N ASN A 10 19.85 -8.04 27.09
CA ASN A 10 19.47 -8.47 25.73
C ASN A 10 17.95 -8.55 25.49
N MET A 11 17.17 -8.96 26.50
CA MET A 11 15.70 -8.97 26.46
C MET A 11 15.10 -7.58 26.20
N LEU A 12 15.67 -6.54 26.79
CA LEU A 12 15.23 -5.16 26.64
C LEU A 12 15.66 -4.59 25.29
N GLN A 13 16.87 -4.93 24.83
CA GLN A 13 17.36 -4.57 23.49
C GLN A 13 16.45 -5.13 22.39
N LYS A 14 16.10 -6.43 22.47
CA LYS A 14 15.15 -7.09 21.54
C LYS A 14 13.80 -6.38 21.48
N ARG A 15 13.25 -6.00 22.64
CA ARG A 15 11.95 -5.31 22.75
C ARG A 15 11.98 -3.90 22.14
N ILE A 16 13.05 -3.14 22.37
CA ILE A 16 13.18 -1.78 21.82
C ILE A 16 13.35 -1.83 20.30
N ILE A 17 14.20 -2.73 19.79
CA ILE A 17 14.37 -2.94 18.35
C ILE A 17 13.03 -3.31 17.71
N GLY A 18 12.28 -4.23 18.32
CA GLY A 18 10.98 -4.62 17.76
C GLY A 18 9.91 -3.56 17.80
N THR A 19 9.88 -2.76 18.86
CA THR A 19 8.97 -1.60 18.94
C THR A 19 9.32 -0.56 17.88
N THR A 20 10.62 -0.34 17.64
CA THR A 20 11.12 0.59 16.62
C THR A 20 10.71 0.13 15.23
N ILE A 21 10.89 -1.17 14.91
CA ILE A 21 10.47 -1.74 13.62
C ILE A 21 8.96 -1.60 13.42
N ASN A 22 8.14 -1.96 14.43
CA ASN A 22 6.69 -1.80 14.33
C ASN A 22 6.25 -0.34 14.13
N TYR A 23 6.91 0.60 14.80
CA TYR A 23 6.65 2.03 14.61
C TYR A 23 6.99 2.48 13.19
N ILE A 24 8.14 2.05 12.67
CA ILE A 24 8.57 2.36 11.30
C ILE A 24 7.58 1.79 10.28
N LEU A 25 7.15 0.54 10.45
CA LEU A 25 6.16 -0.09 9.58
C LEU A 25 4.81 0.64 9.62
N TYR A 26 4.41 1.13 10.80
CA TYR A 26 3.20 1.93 10.98
C TYR A 26 3.27 3.29 10.28
N GLU A 27 4.36 4.04 10.48
CA GLU A 27 4.60 5.35 9.85
C GLU A 27 4.62 5.24 8.31
N GLU A 28 5.32 4.23 7.78
CA GLU A 28 5.43 3.98 6.34
C GLU A 28 4.18 3.27 5.77
N LYS A 29 3.18 2.95 6.62
CA LYS A 29 1.92 2.28 6.26
C LYS A 29 2.12 0.96 5.51
N ILE A 30 3.18 0.23 5.85
CA ILE A 30 3.53 -1.03 5.21
C ILE A 30 2.64 -2.14 5.78
N GLY A 31 1.84 -2.74 4.90
CA GLY A 31 1.00 -3.88 5.26
C GLY A 31 1.85 -5.12 5.57
N VAL A 32 1.44 -5.88 6.58
CA VAL A 32 2.21 -7.01 7.14
C VAL A 32 2.51 -8.13 6.13
N GLY A 33 1.77 -8.19 5.01
CA GLY A 33 2.00 -9.15 3.91
C GLY A 33 3.09 -8.77 2.90
N PHE A 34 3.76 -7.62 3.07
CA PHE A 34 4.82 -7.12 2.17
C PHE A 34 6.17 -6.95 2.88
N ILE A 35 6.33 -7.53 4.06
CA ILE A 35 7.50 -7.37 4.90
C ILE A 35 8.52 -8.46 4.55
N THR A 36 9.59 -8.11 3.83
CA THR A 36 10.78 -8.97 3.65
C THR A 36 11.91 -8.51 4.58
N GLN A 37 12.91 -9.39 4.78
CA GLN A 37 14.10 -9.07 5.57
C GLN A 37 14.82 -7.85 5.01
N GLU A 38 14.94 -7.72 3.69
CA GLU A 38 15.62 -6.58 3.08
C GLU A 38 14.87 -5.27 3.33
N VAL A 39 13.53 -5.28 3.27
CA VAL A 39 12.70 -4.09 3.54
C VAL A 39 12.87 -3.62 4.98
N ILE A 40 12.88 -4.53 5.95
CA ILE A 40 13.11 -4.16 7.35
C ILE A 40 14.55 -3.64 7.53
N GLU A 41 15.54 -4.30 6.93
CA GLU A 41 16.95 -3.90 7.01
C GLU A 41 17.16 -2.46 6.49
N GLU A 42 16.62 -2.15 5.31
CA GLU A 42 16.73 -0.82 4.71
C GLU A 42 16.03 0.25 5.54
N LEU A 43 14.81 -0.03 6.01
CA LEU A 43 14.05 0.93 6.81
C LEU A 43 14.67 1.14 8.18
N PHE A 44 15.11 0.07 8.84
CA PHE A 44 15.79 0.15 10.13
C PHE A 44 17.08 0.96 10.01
N LYS A 45 17.87 0.73 8.95
CA LYS A 45 19.08 1.49 8.66
C LYS A 45 18.78 2.95 8.35
N LYS A 46 17.72 3.25 7.59
CA LYS A 46 17.26 4.60 7.28
C LYS A 46 16.89 5.39 8.54
N PHE A 47 16.16 4.76 9.47
CA PHE A 47 15.65 5.44 10.67
C PHE A 47 16.66 5.49 11.82
N THR A 48 17.55 4.51 11.94
CA THR A 48 18.48 4.41 13.09
C THR A 48 19.93 4.71 12.73
N GLY A 49 20.26 4.74 11.43
CA GLY A 49 21.63 4.83 10.92
C GLY A 49 22.47 3.58 11.15
N VAL A 50 21.87 2.46 11.59
CA VAL A 50 22.57 1.22 11.97
C VAL A 50 22.02 0.03 11.18
N SER A 51 22.91 -0.84 10.72
CA SER A 51 22.58 -2.14 10.11
C SER A 51 21.81 -2.99 11.12
N LEU A 52 20.68 -3.56 10.71
CA LEU A 52 19.89 -4.46 11.54
C LEU A 52 20.63 -5.78 11.74
N ASN A 53 21.40 -6.25 10.76
CA ASN A 53 22.30 -7.40 10.96
C ASN A 53 23.34 -7.12 12.07
N ASP A 54 23.97 -5.94 12.08
CA ASP A 54 24.95 -5.57 13.12
C ASP A 54 24.29 -5.41 14.50
N ALA A 55 23.00 -5.06 14.52
CA ALA A 55 22.20 -4.99 15.74
C ALA A 55 21.80 -6.39 16.25
N CYS A 56 21.45 -7.30 15.34
CA CYS A 56 21.06 -8.68 15.60
C CYS A 56 22.26 -9.53 16.08
N GLU A 57 23.44 -9.36 15.48
CA GLU A 57 24.68 -10.03 15.91
C GLU A 57 25.07 -9.66 17.35
N LYS A 58 24.85 -8.40 17.76
CA LYS A 58 25.18 -7.93 19.11
C LYS A 58 24.26 -8.47 20.21
N ILE A 59 23.09 -8.98 19.85
CA ILE A 59 22.07 -9.49 20.79
C ILE A 59 21.83 -10.99 20.67
N ASP A 60 22.68 -11.69 19.92
CA ASP A 60 22.64 -13.15 19.70
C ASP A 60 21.23 -13.61 19.32
N THR A 61 20.68 -13.04 18.25
CA THR A 61 19.31 -13.31 17.78
C THR A 61 19.26 -13.28 16.28
N THR A 62 18.58 -14.27 15.69
CA THR A 62 18.34 -14.27 14.25
C THR A 62 17.13 -13.43 13.91
N PHE A 63 17.12 -12.84 12.71
CA PHE A 63 15.94 -12.15 12.16
C PHE A 63 14.69 -13.06 12.20
N LYS A 64 14.88 -14.36 11.98
CA LYS A 64 13.83 -15.37 12.04
C LYS A 64 13.22 -15.48 13.43
N ASP A 65 14.02 -15.53 14.50
CA ASP A 65 13.53 -15.61 15.87
C ASP A 65 12.77 -14.33 16.27
N PHE A 66 13.20 -13.18 15.76
CA PHE A 66 12.52 -11.91 15.95
C PHE A 66 11.13 -11.88 15.28
N VAL A 67 11.05 -12.35 14.03
CA VAL A 67 9.77 -12.48 13.32
C VAL A 67 8.85 -13.46 14.05
N ASP A 68 9.38 -14.61 14.46
CA ASP A 68 8.63 -15.64 15.19
C ASP A 68 8.14 -15.13 16.56
N LEU A 69 8.90 -14.28 17.26
CA LEU A 69 8.53 -13.75 18.57
C LEU A 69 7.48 -12.62 18.50
N HIS A 70 7.58 -11.73 17.51
CA HIS A 70 6.77 -10.50 17.45
C HIS A 70 5.61 -10.56 16.46
N PHE A 71 5.64 -11.47 15.50
CA PHE A 71 4.59 -11.58 14.49
C PHE A 71 3.73 -12.85 14.67
N SER A 72 4.26 -13.96 15.18
CA SER A 72 3.54 -15.26 15.28
C SER A 72 2.27 -15.23 16.14
N ALA A 73 2.19 -14.39 17.18
CA ALA A 73 0.99 -14.30 18.04
C ALA A 73 -0.19 -13.55 17.39
N ALA A 74 0.09 -12.58 16.52
CA ALA A 74 -0.96 -11.87 15.77
C ALA A 74 -1.50 -12.70 14.59
N PHE A 75 -0.71 -13.66 14.09
CA PHE A 75 -1.06 -14.49 12.94
C PHE A 75 -1.77 -15.81 13.28
N LYS A 76 -1.53 -16.43 14.46
CA LYS A 76 -2.15 -17.73 14.82
C LYS A 76 -3.61 -17.63 15.32
N ASN A 77 -4.07 -16.47 15.78
CA ASN A 77 -5.41 -16.30 16.35
C ASN A 77 -6.45 -15.71 15.38
N CYS A 78 -6.10 -15.47 14.12
CA CYS A 78 -7.10 -15.22 13.09
C CYS A 78 -7.46 -16.55 12.41
N HIS A 79 -8.20 -17.40 13.11
CA HIS A 79 -8.89 -18.51 12.43
C HIS A 79 -10.09 -17.96 11.63
N PRO A 80 -10.29 -18.48 10.40
CA PRO A 80 -11.37 -18.09 9.51
C PRO A 80 -12.69 -18.70 9.97
N HIS A 81 -13.77 -17.91 9.99
CA HIS A 81 -15.11 -18.49 9.98
C HIS A 81 -15.36 -19.09 8.60
N GLY A 82 -15.07 -20.40 8.50
CA GLY A 82 -15.73 -21.39 7.67
C GLY A 82 -15.81 -21.12 6.17
N LEU A 83 -14.83 -21.61 5.41
CA LEU A 83 -15.10 -22.35 4.17
C LEU A 83 -14.07 -23.49 4.06
N ALA A 84 -14.60 -24.67 3.74
CA ALA A 84 -13.90 -25.94 3.76
C ALA A 84 -12.67 -25.96 2.84
N ARG A 85 -11.60 -26.54 3.38
CA ARG A 85 -10.41 -27.01 2.67
C ARG A 85 -10.83 -28.25 1.87
N ASN A 86 -10.78 -28.19 0.54
CA ASN A 86 -10.37 -29.32 -0.33
C ASN A 86 -10.22 -28.89 -1.80
N GLU A 87 -9.04 -29.27 -2.33
CA GLU A 87 -8.71 -29.61 -3.73
C GLU A 87 -9.09 -28.63 -4.86
N VAL A 88 -8.10 -27.85 -5.34
CA VAL A 88 -7.86 -27.67 -6.79
C VAL A 88 -6.36 -27.39 -7.04
N VAL A 89 -5.68 -28.45 -7.50
CA VAL A 89 -4.69 -28.48 -8.59
C VAL A 89 -3.48 -27.54 -8.55
N ASN A 90 -2.31 -28.18 -8.39
CA ASN A 90 -1.03 -27.77 -8.95
C ASN A 90 -1.19 -27.17 -10.36
N LYS A 91 -1.13 -25.84 -10.49
CA LYS A 91 -0.69 -25.19 -11.72
C LYS A 91 0.46 -24.26 -11.37
N SER A 92 1.60 -24.57 -11.95
CA SER A 92 2.86 -23.83 -12.00
C SER A 92 2.69 -22.32 -11.76
N ILE A 93 3.23 -21.87 -10.64
CA ILE A 93 3.59 -20.47 -10.42
C ILE A 93 4.74 -20.17 -11.40
N PRO A 94 4.62 -19.24 -12.35
CA PRO A 94 5.74 -18.89 -13.22
C PRO A 94 6.88 -18.26 -12.41
N ALA A 95 8.10 -18.55 -12.84
CA ALA A 95 9.35 -18.18 -12.20
C ALA A 95 9.47 -16.68 -11.90
N PHE A 96 10.06 -16.38 -10.74
CA PHE A 96 10.31 -15.03 -10.25
C PHE A 96 11.65 -14.52 -10.82
N ASP A 97 11.58 -13.79 -11.93
CA ASP A 97 12.74 -13.11 -12.51
C ASP A 97 12.94 -11.74 -11.86
N GLY A 98 13.76 -11.70 -10.81
CA GLY A 98 14.59 -10.54 -10.47
C GLY A 98 13.98 -9.45 -9.57
N PHE A 99 14.86 -8.85 -8.77
CA PHE A 99 14.63 -7.70 -7.90
C PHE A 99 14.00 -6.52 -8.65
N GLY A 100 12.74 -6.22 -8.34
CA GLY A 100 12.07 -4.96 -8.63
C GLY A 100 11.07 -4.72 -7.51
N ALA A 101 11.04 -3.52 -6.93
CA ALA A 101 10.03 -3.12 -5.95
C ALA A 101 8.66 -3.65 -6.40
N ALA A 102 7.90 -4.27 -5.48
CA ALA A 102 6.56 -4.79 -5.77
C ALA A 102 5.67 -3.63 -6.24
N THR A 103 5.74 -3.37 -7.55
CA THR A 103 5.00 -2.34 -8.24
C THR A 103 3.57 -2.82 -8.23
N SER A 104 2.67 -1.95 -7.77
CA SER A 104 1.24 -2.25 -7.85
C SER A 104 0.92 -2.75 -9.26
N PRO A 105 0.05 -3.76 -9.43
CA PRO A 105 -0.29 -4.30 -10.75
C PRO A 105 -0.85 -3.23 -11.70
N LEU A 106 -1.28 -2.10 -11.13
CA LEU A 106 -1.67 -0.91 -11.82
C LEU A 106 -0.63 0.20 -11.60
N LYS A 107 -0.20 0.85 -12.68
CA LYS A 107 0.63 2.07 -12.62
C LYS A 107 -0.27 3.29 -12.75
N LEU A 108 -0.17 4.21 -11.80
CA LEU A 108 -0.94 5.44 -11.74
C LEU A 108 -0.06 6.65 -12.09
N GLU A 109 -0.50 7.46 -13.05
CA GLU A 109 0.17 8.71 -13.43
C GLU A 109 -0.84 9.84 -13.70
N PRO A 110 -0.62 11.06 -13.18
CA PRO A 110 0.38 11.42 -12.17
C PRO A 110 0.06 10.85 -10.78
N THR A 111 1.06 10.76 -9.91
CA THR A 111 0.95 10.25 -8.53
C THR A 111 0.41 11.26 -7.51
N LYS A 112 0.13 12.49 -7.95
CA LYS A 112 -0.56 13.54 -7.19
C LYS A 112 -1.24 14.53 -8.14
N LEU A 113 -2.31 15.17 -7.69
CA LEU A 113 -2.96 16.25 -8.42
C LEU A 113 -2.93 17.54 -7.62
N PHE A 114 -2.80 18.66 -8.33
CA PHE A 114 -2.68 19.98 -7.72
C PHE A 114 -3.58 20.99 -8.45
N TRP A 115 -4.45 21.66 -7.71
CA TRP A 115 -5.32 22.71 -8.21
C TRP A 115 -4.88 24.09 -7.70
N SER A 116 -4.74 25.03 -8.62
CA SER A 116 -4.54 26.46 -8.36
C SER A 116 -5.85 27.26 -8.42
N LYS A 117 -6.83 26.77 -9.19
CA LYS A 117 -8.15 27.40 -9.36
C LYS A 117 -9.23 26.68 -8.53
N PRO A 118 -10.24 27.41 -8.02
CA PRO A 118 -11.33 26.82 -7.24
C PRO A 118 -12.08 25.70 -7.96
N ASP A 119 -12.14 25.77 -9.29
CA ASP A 119 -12.79 24.84 -10.19
C ASP A 119 -11.85 24.41 -11.34
N GLY A 120 -12.19 23.30 -11.99
CA GLY A 120 -11.44 22.78 -13.14
C GLY A 120 -11.51 21.26 -13.23
N HIS A 121 -10.81 20.67 -14.19
CA HIS A 121 -10.71 19.22 -14.35
C HIS A 121 -9.26 18.82 -14.56
N GLN A 122 -8.89 17.63 -14.08
CA GLN A 122 -7.61 16.99 -14.33
C GLN A 122 -7.83 15.49 -14.56
N ASN A 123 -6.91 14.88 -15.29
CA ASN A 123 -6.97 13.49 -15.67
C ASN A 123 -5.84 12.69 -15.05
N ILE A 124 -6.11 11.45 -14.70
CA ILE A 124 -5.10 10.45 -14.32
C ILE A 124 -5.23 9.25 -15.26
N SER A 125 -4.09 8.68 -15.64
CA SER A 125 -3.98 7.43 -16.38
C SER A 125 -3.64 6.29 -15.42
N LEU A 126 -4.40 5.22 -15.53
CA LEU A 126 -4.21 3.99 -14.76
C LEU A 126 -3.92 2.84 -15.73
N LEU A 127 -2.65 2.44 -15.83
CA LEU A 127 -2.19 1.38 -16.71
C LEU A 127 -2.23 0.04 -16.00
N ASN A 128 -2.90 -0.96 -16.58
CA ASN A 128 -2.81 -2.34 -16.12
C ASN A 128 -1.55 -3.01 -16.69
N GLN A 129 -0.57 -3.24 -15.83
CA GLN A 129 0.70 -3.87 -16.22
C GLN A 129 0.66 -5.39 -16.15
N THR A 130 -0.48 -5.98 -15.76
CA THR A 130 -0.64 -7.43 -15.63
C THR A 130 -1.16 -8.07 -16.91
N THR A 131 -1.08 -9.39 -16.95
CA THR A 131 -1.68 -10.23 -18.00
C THR A 131 -3.16 -10.56 -17.73
N GLU A 132 -3.71 -10.10 -16.60
CA GLU A 132 -5.09 -10.36 -16.19
C GLU A 132 -5.92 -9.07 -16.21
N ARG A 133 -7.23 -9.22 -16.43
CA ARG A 133 -8.17 -8.10 -16.34
C ARG A 133 -8.27 -7.61 -14.91
N GLN A 134 -8.19 -6.30 -14.71
CA GLN A 134 -8.31 -5.68 -13.39
C GLN A 134 -9.60 -4.86 -13.30
N ALA A 135 -10.44 -5.14 -12.31
CA ALA A 135 -11.56 -4.30 -11.97
C ALA A 135 -11.10 -3.21 -11.00
N ILE A 136 -11.66 -2.01 -11.15
CA ILE A 136 -11.39 -0.88 -10.26
C ILE A 136 -12.67 -0.28 -9.67
N LYS A 137 -12.52 0.31 -8.49
CA LYS A 137 -13.52 1.15 -7.81
C LYS A 137 -12.83 2.37 -7.22
N VAL A 138 -13.20 3.54 -7.72
CA VAL A 138 -12.67 4.82 -7.26
C VAL A 138 -13.53 5.34 -6.11
N LYS A 139 -12.88 5.78 -5.03
CA LYS A 139 -13.49 6.48 -3.89
C LYS A 139 -12.77 7.81 -3.72
N CYS A 140 -13.47 8.83 -3.23
CA CYS A 140 -12.88 10.13 -2.93
C CYS A 140 -13.27 10.54 -1.50
N SER A 141 -12.36 11.24 -0.79
CA SER A 141 -12.65 11.81 0.53
C SER A 141 -13.48 13.09 0.46
N GLY A 142 -13.46 13.78 -0.68
CA GLY A 142 -14.08 15.08 -0.91
C GLY A 142 -15.23 15.03 -1.92
N ASN A 143 -16.17 14.09 -1.77
CA ASN A 143 -17.28 13.89 -2.72
C ASN A 143 -18.18 15.12 -2.96
N VAL A 144 -18.15 16.11 -2.06
CA VAL A 144 -18.91 17.36 -2.23
C VAL A 144 -18.28 18.22 -3.34
N VAL A 145 -16.95 18.37 -3.29
CA VAL A 145 -16.18 19.28 -4.16
C VAL A 145 -15.54 18.59 -5.36
N TYR A 146 -15.43 17.26 -5.36
CA TYR A 146 -14.88 16.51 -6.49
C TYR A 146 -15.96 15.63 -7.14
N ARG A 147 -15.90 15.52 -8.46
CA ARG A 147 -16.61 14.53 -9.27
C ARG A 147 -15.58 13.70 -10.01
N VAL A 148 -15.81 12.39 -10.05
CA VAL A 148 -14.86 11.43 -10.62
C VAL A 148 -15.59 10.56 -11.64
N SER A 149 -14.98 10.38 -12.81
CA SER A 149 -15.53 9.56 -13.88
C SER A 149 -14.41 8.80 -14.62
N PRO A 150 -14.51 7.47 -14.80
CA PRO A 150 -15.53 6.57 -14.25
C PRO A 150 -15.25 6.20 -12.77
N VAL A 151 -16.30 5.91 -12.01
CA VAL A 151 -16.17 5.44 -10.61
C VAL A 151 -15.85 3.94 -10.55
N ARG A 152 -16.23 3.16 -11.56
CA ARG A 152 -15.94 1.73 -11.68
C ARG A 152 -15.69 1.39 -13.13
N ALA A 153 -14.69 0.55 -13.37
CA ALA A 153 -14.31 0.10 -14.70
C ALA A 153 -13.57 -1.23 -14.61
N ILE A 154 -13.43 -1.90 -15.75
CA ILE A 154 -12.49 -3.01 -15.94
C ILE A 154 -11.43 -2.53 -16.92
N ILE A 155 -10.17 -2.82 -16.61
CA ILE A 155 -9.01 -2.49 -17.44
C ILE A 155 -8.45 -3.80 -17.98
N GLU A 156 -8.44 -3.91 -19.31
CA GLU A 156 -7.87 -5.07 -20.00
C GLU A 156 -6.34 -5.13 -19.81
N PRO A 157 -5.71 -6.31 -19.99
CA PRO A 157 -4.26 -6.45 -19.88
C PRO A 157 -3.51 -5.48 -20.80
N GLY A 158 -2.50 -4.79 -20.26
CA GLY A 158 -1.69 -3.83 -21.01
C GLY A 158 -2.43 -2.56 -21.47
N LYS A 159 -3.69 -2.35 -21.06
CA LYS A 159 -4.48 -1.15 -21.40
C LYS A 159 -4.43 -0.13 -20.28
N ASP A 160 -4.59 1.13 -20.67
CA ASP A 160 -4.77 2.25 -19.77
C ASP A 160 -6.25 2.64 -19.64
N LEU A 161 -6.58 3.19 -18.48
CA LEU A 161 -7.86 3.81 -18.21
C LEU A 161 -7.63 5.27 -17.81
N ASN A 162 -8.24 6.18 -18.55
CA ASN A 162 -8.31 7.58 -18.17
C ASN A 162 -9.44 7.80 -17.15
N ILE A 163 -9.12 8.44 -16.02
CA ILE A 163 -10.07 8.84 -14.99
C ILE A 163 -10.04 10.37 -14.89
N GLU A 164 -11.17 10.99 -15.20
CA GLU A 164 -11.39 12.41 -15.08
C GLU A 164 -11.80 12.77 -13.65
N ILE A 165 -11.18 13.82 -13.11
CA ILE A 165 -11.44 14.36 -11.79
C ILE A 165 -11.75 15.85 -11.94
N GLN A 166 -13.02 16.19 -11.80
CA GLN A 166 -13.52 17.54 -11.84
C GLN A 166 -13.61 18.10 -10.42
N ARG A 167 -13.00 19.27 -10.18
CA ARG A 167 -13.14 20.05 -8.97
C ARG A 167 -14.19 21.15 -9.17
N GLN A 168 -15.06 21.30 -8.19
CA GLN A 168 -16.02 22.38 -8.04
C GLN A 168 -15.56 23.34 -6.95
N ASN A 169 -15.98 24.60 -7.06
CA ASN A 169 -15.70 25.60 -6.03
C ASN A 169 -16.22 25.13 -4.66
N GLY A 170 -15.35 25.16 -3.65
CA GLY A 170 -15.70 24.76 -2.30
C GLY A 170 -14.48 24.71 -1.38
N SER A 171 -14.55 23.88 -0.34
CA SER A 171 -13.56 23.88 0.74
C SER A 171 -12.13 23.64 0.25
N LYS A 172 -11.20 24.43 0.79
CA LYS A 172 -9.76 24.38 0.51
C LYS A 172 -9.09 23.37 1.44
N LYS A 173 -9.46 22.09 1.30
CA LYS A 173 -8.92 20.99 2.10
C LYS A 173 -8.05 20.07 1.23
N VAL A 174 -7.02 19.47 1.82
CA VAL A 174 -6.28 18.37 1.22
C VAL A 174 -7.14 17.11 1.27
N ASP A 175 -7.47 16.59 0.09
CA ASP A 175 -8.30 15.41 -0.10
C ASP A 175 -7.49 14.26 -0.72
N LYS A 176 -8.10 13.09 -0.83
CA LYS A 176 -7.48 11.88 -1.39
C LYS A 176 -8.47 11.14 -2.28
N ILE A 177 -7.95 10.57 -3.36
CA ILE A 177 -8.63 9.54 -4.13
C ILE A 177 -8.02 8.18 -3.76
N TYR A 178 -8.90 7.20 -3.61
CA TYR A 178 -8.54 5.81 -3.38
C TYR A 178 -9.02 5.00 -4.58
N ILE A 179 -8.07 4.37 -5.27
CA ILE A 179 -8.35 3.45 -6.37
C ILE A 179 -8.24 2.05 -5.81
N VAL A 180 -9.38 1.43 -5.55
CA VAL A 180 -9.46 0.05 -5.07
C VAL A 180 -9.46 -0.88 -6.28
N TYR A 181 -8.69 -1.97 -6.25
CA TYR A 181 -8.59 -2.87 -7.39
C TYR A 181 -8.61 -4.34 -7.00
N SER A 182 -8.97 -5.20 -7.96
CA SER A 182 -8.98 -6.66 -7.83
C SER A 182 -9.00 -7.31 -9.21
N PRO A 183 -8.45 -8.54 -9.37
CA PRO A 183 -8.64 -9.31 -10.60
C PRO A 183 -10.12 -9.46 -10.94
N ALA A 184 -10.48 -9.21 -12.19
CA ALA A 184 -11.86 -9.27 -12.66
C ALA A 184 -12.31 -10.70 -13.01
N GLY A 185 -11.37 -11.64 -13.20
CA GLY A 185 -11.68 -13.00 -13.64
C GLY A 185 -12.50 -13.00 -14.94
N ASN A 186 -13.66 -13.66 -14.95
CA ASN A 186 -14.61 -13.70 -16.07
C ASN A 186 -15.74 -12.65 -15.98
N GLU A 187 -15.77 -11.83 -14.93
CA GLU A 187 -16.83 -10.85 -14.70
C GLU A 187 -16.79 -9.73 -15.76
N LYS A 188 -17.98 -9.32 -16.22
CA LYS A 188 -18.14 -8.21 -17.19
C LYS A 188 -18.57 -6.93 -16.50
N ASN A 189 -19.23 -7.03 -15.35
CA ASN A 189 -19.70 -5.90 -14.58
C ASN A 189 -18.76 -5.61 -13.38
N PRO A 190 -18.00 -4.50 -13.39
CA PRO A 190 -17.05 -4.19 -12.32
C PRO A 190 -17.71 -4.03 -10.94
N LYS A 191 -19.03 -3.80 -10.87
CA LYS A 191 -19.76 -3.74 -9.61
C LYS A 191 -19.74 -5.06 -8.84
N ASN A 192 -19.81 -6.19 -9.55
CA ASN A 192 -19.95 -7.51 -8.95
C ASN A 192 -18.64 -8.03 -8.33
N VAL A 193 -17.50 -7.45 -8.72
CA VAL A 193 -16.18 -7.85 -8.22
C VAL A 193 -15.98 -7.43 -6.76
N PHE A 194 -16.55 -6.30 -6.34
CA PHE A 194 -16.31 -5.71 -5.03
C PHE A 194 -17.44 -6.02 -4.04
N LYS A 195 -17.16 -6.88 -3.06
CA LYS A 195 -18.06 -7.22 -1.95
C LYS A 195 -17.78 -6.36 -0.72
N SER A 196 -18.79 -6.13 0.13
CA SER A 196 -18.66 -5.26 1.32
C SER A 196 -17.71 -5.82 2.37
N ASP A 197 -17.66 -7.15 2.50
CA ASP A 197 -17.03 -7.82 3.64
C ASP A 197 -15.55 -8.17 3.36
N ILE A 198 -15.06 -7.81 2.16
CA ILE A 198 -13.71 -8.09 1.70
C ILE A 198 -12.89 -6.79 1.68
N LYS A 199 -11.69 -6.84 2.26
CA LYS A 199 -10.70 -5.78 2.10
C LYS A 199 -9.91 -6.01 0.81
N TYR A 200 -9.82 -4.97 0.00
CA TYR A 200 -9.12 -4.98 -1.27
C TYR A 200 -7.91 -4.04 -1.21
N PRO A 201 -6.84 -4.32 -1.99
CA PRO A 201 -5.73 -3.40 -2.11
C PRO A 201 -6.18 -2.08 -2.75
N MET A 202 -5.48 -0.99 -2.42
CA MET A 202 -5.81 0.34 -2.94
C MET A 202 -4.56 1.19 -3.19
N ILE A 203 -4.62 1.99 -4.25
CA ILE A 203 -3.66 3.06 -4.53
C ILE A 203 -4.26 4.37 -4.01
N THR A 204 -3.46 5.20 -3.33
CA THR A 204 -3.89 6.50 -2.82
C THR A 204 -3.26 7.63 -3.63
N LEU A 205 -4.10 8.54 -4.13
CA LEU A 205 -3.71 9.74 -4.88
C LEU A 205 -4.05 11.00 -4.06
N PRO A 206 -3.07 11.80 -3.61
CA PRO A 206 -3.33 13.06 -2.95
C PRO A 206 -3.93 14.11 -3.90
N LEU A 207 -4.96 14.82 -3.43
CA LEU A 207 -5.56 15.98 -4.08
C LEU A 207 -5.17 17.23 -3.31
N LEU A 208 -4.27 18.02 -3.89
CA LEU A 208 -3.72 19.21 -3.27
C LEU A 208 -4.39 20.46 -3.83
N PHE A 209 -4.63 21.43 -2.97
CA PHE A 209 -5.16 22.73 -3.36
C PHE A 209 -4.35 23.82 -2.70
N SER A 210 -3.85 24.78 -3.47
CA SER A 210 -3.22 25.99 -2.95
C SER A 210 -3.52 27.18 -3.85
N THR A 211 -4.10 28.23 -3.27
CA THR A 211 -4.25 29.53 -3.93
C THR A 211 -3.01 30.36 -3.64
N MET A 212 -2.03 30.35 -4.53
CA MET A 212 -0.93 31.31 -4.55
C MET A 212 -0.79 31.89 -5.96
N GLN A 213 -1.39 33.07 -6.19
CA GLN A 213 -0.83 34.23 -6.91
C GLN A 213 -1.93 35.26 -7.24
N THR A 214 -1.91 36.38 -6.52
CA THR A 214 -1.77 37.71 -7.14
C THR A 214 -0.93 38.56 -6.19
N ALA A 215 0.33 38.79 -6.57
CA ALA A 215 1.00 40.01 -6.18
C ALA A 215 0.70 40.97 -7.34
N GLU A 216 -0.24 41.88 -7.11
CA GLU A 216 -0.32 43.15 -7.84
C GLU A 216 0.20 44.25 -6.91
#